data_AF-A0A5C3EUS7-F1
#
_entry.id   AF-A0A5C3EUS7-F1
#
_cell.length_a   1.000
_cell.length_b   1.000
_cell.length_c   1.000
_cell.angle_alpha   90.00
_cell.angle_beta   90.00
_cell.angle_gamma   90.00
#
_symmetry.space_group_name_H-M   'P 1'
#
loop_
_entity.id
_entity.type
_entity.pdbx_description
1 polymer ?
#
loop_
_entity_poly.entity_id
_entity_poly.type
_entity_poly.pdbx_seq_one_letter_code
_entity_poly.pdbx_strand_id
1 'polypeptide(L)'
;MDAAEVPSPAAAAATAVSPNTAGLALPAERVALNLQLHVAAARGDLEACKALLDHQPYGADAWYEDADAHGWSALHYAAEAGHAAVIRLLLRRGAIWNAVDHFGITAAEVAHSMNWEKCYRALFDEGVRRTLLENVLARQQGQQSVDGAQDDVEDAPEGTAVATAATTTMTAAAADSGNSGGEGDGNRHDPAAYQATPGQITLHAPTHNEVSTSNDAFLSSRLRFFADEKGKMRCLDQDGGMVMADWESDIMKLSARLICSPHQPGFSALNVGFGLGIVDTFIQEYRPGRHVIIEPHPDAIAYMRSKGWDKVPGVEIFEGKWEDWIRDDDNDESVKKREQLGSFDAVYWDTYSQDYSELQRFFECLPYILNGPDSRFSFFHGLAATNPFFYDVYTRLAELDLIDVGLDTQWHVMTPECPEEEWDGVLRKYWSLESYACPVARYKQVEPTSVD
;
A
#
# COMPACT_ATOMS: atom_id res chain seq x y z
N MET A 1 71.43 2.95 9.68
CA MET A 1 71.57 2.25 10.96
C MET A 1 70.61 2.86 11.98
N ASP A 2 69.33 2.53 12.01
CA ASP A 2 68.42 1.94 11.02
C ASP A 2 66.99 2.30 11.45
N ALA A 3 66.14 2.41 10.42
CA ALA A 3 64.67 2.36 10.34
C ALA A 3 63.92 2.03 11.66
N ALA A 4 62.98 2.84 12.15
CA ALA A 4 61.66 3.16 11.57
C ALA A 4 60.87 1.91 11.19
N GLU A 5 60.21 1.30 12.18
CA GLU A 5 59.20 0.26 11.96
C GLU A 5 57.80 0.87 12.15
N VAL A 6 57.06 0.90 11.05
CA VAL A 6 55.66 1.33 10.95
C VAL A 6 54.77 0.16 11.40
N PRO A 7 53.83 0.33 12.34
CA PRO A 7 52.80 -0.68 12.57
C PRO A 7 51.71 -0.58 11.50
N SER A 8 51.45 -1.72 10.87
CA SER A 8 50.37 -2.04 9.93
C SER A 8 48.97 -1.61 10.41
N PRO A 9 48.06 -1.13 9.53
CA PRO A 9 46.65 -0.99 9.85
C PRO A 9 45.93 -2.31 9.55
N ALA A 10 45.77 -3.16 10.57
CA ALA A 10 44.84 -4.28 10.51
C ALA A 10 44.20 -4.51 11.89
N ALA A 11 42.86 -4.57 11.87
CA ALA A 11 41.97 -4.99 12.95
C ALA A 11 41.80 -4.01 14.14
N ALA A 12 41.20 -2.84 13.87
CA ALA A 12 40.33 -2.21 14.86
C ALA A 12 38.91 -2.77 14.63
N ALA A 13 38.47 -3.57 15.60
CA ALA A 13 37.23 -4.31 15.59
C ALA A 13 36.02 -3.43 15.26
N ALA A 14 35.13 -4.00 14.47
CA ALA A 14 33.75 -3.58 14.33
C ALA A 14 33.11 -3.47 15.72
N THR A 15 33.06 -2.27 16.28
CA THR A 15 32.07 -1.92 17.28
C THR A 15 30.79 -1.63 16.51
N ALA A 16 30.11 -2.72 16.14
CA ALA A 16 28.68 -2.69 15.93
C ALA A 16 28.10 -2.05 17.20
N VAL A 17 27.57 -0.83 17.06
CA VAL A 17 26.65 -0.27 18.05
C VAL A 17 25.46 -1.20 17.99
N SER A 18 25.49 -2.23 18.85
CA SER A 18 24.33 -3.05 19.12
C SER A 18 23.24 -2.08 19.54
N PRO A 19 22.06 -2.08 18.91
CA PRO A 19 20.95 -1.32 19.46
C PRO A 19 20.78 -1.86 20.88
N ASN A 20 20.81 -0.95 21.85
CA ASN A 20 20.64 -1.27 23.25
C ASN A 20 19.19 -1.75 23.45
N THR A 21 18.90 -3.00 23.09
CA THR A 21 17.67 -3.73 23.39
C THR A 21 17.73 -4.28 24.82
N ALA A 22 18.18 -3.47 25.78
CA ALA A 22 17.76 -3.65 27.17
C ALA A 22 16.33 -3.10 27.31
N GLY A 23 15.42 -3.63 26.50
CA GLY A 23 14.00 -3.28 26.47
C GLY A 23 13.28 -3.95 27.62
N LEU A 24 12.27 -3.28 28.17
CA LEU A 24 11.42 -3.75 29.26
C LEU A 24 10.89 -5.18 29.00
N ALA A 25 11.49 -6.19 29.62
CA ALA A 25 10.88 -7.52 29.67
C ALA A 25 9.61 -7.45 30.53
N LEU A 26 8.49 -7.97 30.02
CA LEU A 26 7.26 -8.06 30.80
C LEU A 26 7.50 -8.93 32.05
N PRO A 27 6.94 -8.57 33.23
CA PRO A 27 7.02 -9.40 34.41
C PRO A 27 6.47 -10.81 34.13
N ALA A 28 7.10 -11.85 34.71
CA ALA A 28 6.70 -13.25 34.47
C ALA A 28 5.22 -13.53 34.80
N GLU A 29 4.67 -12.85 35.81
CA GLU A 29 3.25 -12.88 36.16
C GLU A 29 2.33 -12.33 35.06
N ARG A 30 2.75 -11.26 34.37
CA ARG A 30 2.03 -10.66 33.25
C ARG A 30 2.13 -11.53 32.00
N VAL A 31 3.30 -12.12 31.74
CA VAL A 31 3.47 -13.13 30.68
C VAL A 31 2.55 -14.33 30.92
N ALA A 32 2.53 -14.88 32.14
CA ALA A 32 1.64 -15.99 32.48
C ALA A 32 0.16 -15.64 32.28
N LEU A 33 -0.24 -14.42 32.62
CA LEU A 33 -1.61 -13.92 32.39
C LEU A 33 -1.95 -13.84 30.88
N ASN A 34 -1.01 -13.39 30.05
CA ASN A 34 -1.18 -13.33 28.60
C ASN A 34 -1.29 -14.72 27.97
N LEU A 35 -0.48 -15.68 28.43
CA LEU A 35 -0.57 -17.08 27.99
C LEU A 35 -1.90 -17.72 28.43
N GLN A 36 -2.43 -17.37 29.61
CA GLN A 36 -3.78 -17.77 30.00
C GLN A 36 -4.85 -17.20 29.06
N LEU A 37 -4.67 -15.96 28.58
CA LEU A 37 -5.56 -15.35 27.60
C LEU A 37 -5.50 -16.10 26.27
N HIS A 38 -4.32 -16.52 25.80
CA HIS A 38 -4.16 -17.37 24.61
C HIS A 38 -4.95 -18.67 24.73
N VAL A 39 -4.81 -19.37 25.87
CA VAL A 39 -5.55 -20.63 26.13
C VAL A 39 -7.06 -20.39 26.19
N ALA A 40 -7.52 -19.33 26.84
CA ALA A 40 -8.94 -18.97 26.88
C ALA A 40 -9.48 -18.64 25.48
N ALA A 41 -8.68 -17.94 24.67
CA ALA A 41 -9.02 -17.58 23.30
C ALA A 41 -9.14 -18.81 22.39
N ALA A 42 -8.20 -19.75 22.48
CA ALA A 42 -8.23 -21.03 21.75
C ALA A 42 -9.45 -21.90 22.12
N ARG A 43 -9.97 -21.77 23.35
CA ARG A 43 -11.16 -22.50 23.82
C ARG A 43 -12.48 -21.79 23.51
N GLY A 44 -12.41 -20.53 23.07
CA GLY A 44 -13.60 -19.71 22.84
C GLY A 44 -14.30 -19.28 24.13
N ASP A 45 -13.60 -19.33 25.27
CA ASP A 45 -14.16 -18.98 26.58
C ASP A 45 -14.21 -17.46 26.74
N LEU A 46 -15.28 -16.88 26.21
CA LEU A 46 -15.49 -15.43 26.19
C LEU A 46 -15.47 -14.81 27.60
N GLU A 47 -16.00 -15.50 28.61
CA GLU A 47 -16.05 -14.97 29.98
C GLU A 47 -14.68 -15.04 30.65
N ALA A 48 -13.91 -16.12 30.44
CA ALA A 48 -12.52 -16.18 30.88
C ALA A 48 -11.67 -15.11 30.20
N CYS A 49 -11.82 -14.90 28.90
CA CYS A 49 -11.12 -13.82 28.20
C CYS A 49 -11.44 -12.44 28.82
N LYS A 50 -12.72 -12.14 29.12
CA LYS A 50 -13.10 -10.88 29.80
C LYS A 50 -12.44 -10.78 31.17
N ALA A 51 -12.53 -11.83 31.99
CA ALA A 51 -11.97 -11.84 33.33
C ALA A 51 -10.45 -11.62 33.33
N LEU A 52 -9.73 -12.21 32.38
CA LEU A 52 -8.28 -12.04 32.22
C LEU A 52 -7.92 -10.62 31.74
N LEU A 53 -8.68 -10.07 30.79
CA LEU A 53 -8.49 -8.71 30.28
C LEU A 53 -8.84 -7.63 31.33
N ASP A 54 -9.74 -7.94 32.27
CA ASP A 54 -10.17 -7.04 33.35
C ASP A 54 -9.44 -7.29 34.69
N HIS A 55 -8.47 -8.21 34.70
CA HIS A 55 -7.72 -8.58 35.90
C HIS A 55 -7.03 -7.34 36.53
N GLN A 56 -6.88 -7.36 37.86
CA GLN A 56 -6.27 -6.28 38.63
C GLN A 56 -5.02 -6.80 39.36
N PRO A 57 -3.94 -6.00 39.50
CA PRO A 57 -3.85 -4.56 39.22
C PRO A 57 -3.63 -4.21 37.74
N TYR A 58 -3.35 -5.20 36.90
CA TYR A 58 -3.25 -5.05 35.44
C TYR A 58 -3.91 -6.26 34.76
N GLY A 59 -4.58 -5.98 33.64
CA GLY A 59 -5.22 -6.97 32.79
C GLY A 59 -4.21 -7.63 31.84
N ALA A 60 -4.64 -8.73 31.21
CA ALA A 60 -3.90 -9.34 30.11
C ALA A 60 -3.74 -8.36 28.94
N ASP A 61 -2.58 -8.41 28.28
CA ASP A 61 -2.29 -7.65 27.09
C ASP A 61 -2.85 -8.36 25.86
N ALA A 62 -3.89 -7.78 25.26
CA ALA A 62 -4.51 -8.33 24.06
C ALA A 62 -3.57 -8.33 22.83
N TRP A 63 -2.50 -7.54 22.87
CA TRP A 63 -1.46 -7.43 21.84
C TRP A 63 -0.28 -8.40 22.04
N TYR A 64 -0.24 -9.15 23.15
CA TYR A 64 0.91 -10.01 23.44
C TYR A 64 1.01 -11.19 22.47
N GLU A 65 2.22 -11.37 21.95
CA GLU A 65 2.65 -12.47 21.09
C GLU A 65 3.61 -13.38 21.86
N ASP A 66 3.38 -14.68 21.78
CA ASP A 66 4.25 -15.67 22.40
C ASP A 66 5.41 -16.01 21.45
N ALA A 67 6.58 -15.44 21.73
CA ALA A 67 7.81 -15.68 20.97
C ALA A 67 8.25 -17.16 20.99
N ASP A 68 7.83 -17.95 21.99
CA ASP A 68 8.17 -19.38 22.06
C ASP A 68 7.18 -20.25 21.26
N ALA A 69 6.00 -19.70 20.90
CA ALA A 69 4.93 -20.39 20.19
C ALA A 69 4.61 -19.70 18.84
N HIS A 70 5.57 -19.73 17.92
CA HIS A 70 5.44 -19.20 16.55
C HIS A 70 5.14 -17.69 16.47
N GLY A 71 5.20 -16.92 17.56
CA GLY A 71 4.80 -15.51 17.56
C GLY A 71 3.29 -15.33 17.59
N TRP A 72 2.52 -16.34 18.00
CA TRP A 72 1.07 -16.24 17.99
C TRP A 72 0.53 -15.33 19.09
N SER A 73 -0.46 -14.53 18.73
CA SER A 73 -1.27 -13.72 19.64
C SER A 73 -2.60 -14.40 19.96
N ALA A 74 -3.34 -13.86 20.94
CA ALA A 74 -4.69 -14.34 21.28
C ALA A 74 -5.65 -14.33 20.06
N LEU A 75 -5.43 -13.42 19.09
CA LEU A 75 -6.21 -13.37 17.86
C LEU A 75 -5.96 -14.57 16.96
N HIS A 76 -4.71 -15.02 16.82
CA HIS A 76 -4.36 -16.19 16.00
C HIS A 76 -5.06 -17.45 16.53
N TYR A 77 -4.98 -17.68 17.84
CA TYR A 77 -5.66 -18.80 18.49
C TYR A 77 -7.19 -18.74 18.35
N ALA A 78 -7.80 -17.56 18.54
CA ALA A 78 -9.24 -17.39 18.36
C ALA A 78 -9.67 -17.55 16.89
N ALA A 79 -8.81 -17.13 15.95
CA ALA A 79 -9.04 -17.27 14.51
C ALA A 79 -8.95 -18.74 14.07
N GLU A 80 -7.92 -19.47 14.47
CA GLU A 80 -7.74 -20.90 14.19
C GLU A 80 -8.96 -21.71 14.66
N ALA A 81 -9.44 -21.43 15.87
CA ALA A 81 -10.56 -22.14 16.48
C ALA A 81 -11.96 -21.62 16.07
N GLY A 82 -12.06 -20.57 15.24
CA GLY A 82 -13.33 -20.08 14.71
C GLY A 82 -14.17 -19.25 15.70
N HIS A 83 -13.55 -18.61 16.68
CA HIS A 83 -14.21 -17.92 17.78
C HIS A 83 -14.42 -16.41 17.53
N ALA A 84 -15.29 -16.07 16.58
CA ALA A 84 -15.55 -14.68 16.17
C ALA A 84 -16.00 -13.73 17.32
N ALA A 85 -16.66 -14.24 18.36
CA ALA A 85 -17.05 -13.45 19.52
C ALA A 85 -15.84 -13.04 20.38
N VAL A 86 -14.86 -13.94 20.53
CA VAL A 86 -13.59 -13.67 21.22
C VAL A 86 -12.76 -12.69 20.40
N ILE A 87 -12.65 -12.88 19.08
CA ILE A 87 -11.98 -11.94 18.17
C ILE A 87 -12.53 -10.51 18.38
N ARG A 88 -13.85 -10.33 18.30
CA ARG A 88 -14.48 -9.02 18.53
C ARG A 88 -14.25 -8.45 19.93
N LEU A 89 -14.05 -9.29 20.95
CA LEU A 89 -13.67 -8.82 22.27
C LEU A 89 -12.22 -8.34 22.27
N LEU A 90 -11.29 -9.14 21.76
CA LEU A 90 -9.86 -8.85 21.72
C LEU A 90 -9.57 -7.56 20.95
N LEU A 91 -10.17 -7.38 19.77
CA LEU A 91 -10.02 -6.16 18.96
C LEU A 91 -10.50 -4.91 19.71
N ARG A 92 -11.64 -5.00 20.41
CA ARG A 92 -12.14 -3.91 21.27
C ARG A 92 -11.24 -3.62 22.48
N ARG A 93 -10.40 -4.57 22.89
CA ARG A 93 -9.43 -4.42 23.98
C ARG A 93 -8.01 -4.13 23.50
N GLY A 94 -7.86 -3.70 22.24
CA GLY A 94 -6.58 -3.22 21.71
C GLY A 94 -5.66 -4.31 21.19
N ALA A 95 -6.19 -5.49 20.85
CA ALA A 95 -5.43 -6.45 20.05
C ALA A 95 -5.07 -5.84 18.69
N ILE A 96 -3.86 -6.13 18.22
CA ILE A 96 -3.32 -5.62 16.96
C ILE A 96 -3.88 -6.47 15.83
N TRP A 97 -4.73 -5.88 14.98
CA TRP A 97 -5.47 -6.60 13.93
C TRP A 97 -4.57 -7.09 12.79
N ASN A 98 -3.46 -6.40 12.55
CA ASN A 98 -2.47 -6.67 11.50
C ASN A 98 -1.17 -7.32 12.04
N ALA A 99 -1.20 -7.86 13.27
CA ALA A 99 -0.09 -8.63 13.80
C ALA A 99 0.13 -9.89 12.95
N VAL A 100 1.40 -10.21 12.69
CA VAL A 100 1.82 -11.38 11.94
C VAL A 100 2.62 -12.32 12.83
N ASP A 101 2.50 -13.61 12.60
CA ASP A 101 3.32 -14.61 13.24
C ASP A 101 4.76 -14.67 12.66
N HIS A 102 5.59 -15.60 13.14
CA HIS A 102 6.96 -15.79 12.64
C HIS A 102 7.04 -16.18 11.16
N PHE A 103 5.93 -16.56 10.54
CA PHE A 103 5.82 -16.90 9.13
C PHE A 103 5.20 -15.76 8.31
N GLY A 104 4.92 -14.60 8.92
CA GLY A 104 4.30 -13.46 8.26
C GLY A 104 2.79 -13.60 8.07
N ILE A 105 2.14 -14.56 8.75
CA ILE A 105 0.72 -14.85 8.59
C ILE A 105 -0.08 -14.08 9.64
N THR A 106 -1.12 -13.37 9.20
CA THR A 106 -2.07 -12.68 10.09
C THR A 106 -3.14 -13.62 10.64
N ALA A 107 -3.77 -13.23 11.75
CA ALA A 107 -4.95 -13.94 12.26
C ALA A 107 -6.10 -14.01 11.23
N ALA A 108 -6.19 -13.06 10.29
CA ALA A 108 -7.21 -13.07 9.24
C ALA A 108 -6.94 -14.17 8.21
N GLU A 109 -5.69 -14.33 7.79
CA GLU A 109 -5.26 -15.41 6.90
C GLU A 109 -5.42 -16.79 7.55
N VAL A 110 -5.14 -16.91 8.86
CA VAL A 110 -5.48 -18.12 9.63
C VAL A 110 -6.98 -18.40 9.57
N ALA A 111 -7.83 -17.39 9.84
CA ALA A 111 -9.29 -17.56 9.76
C ALA A 111 -9.75 -17.96 8.34
N HIS A 112 -9.14 -17.38 7.30
CA HIS A 112 -9.44 -17.69 5.91
C HIS A 112 -9.08 -19.13 5.55
N SER A 113 -7.87 -19.59 5.89
CA SER A 113 -7.42 -20.96 5.60
C SER A 113 -8.26 -22.03 6.30
N MET A 114 -8.83 -21.70 7.46
CA MET A 114 -9.74 -22.56 8.22
C MET A 114 -11.21 -22.41 7.80
N ASN A 115 -11.51 -21.59 6.79
CA ASN A 115 -12.86 -21.31 6.29
C ASN A 115 -13.82 -20.70 7.35
N TRP A 116 -13.26 -19.91 8.28
CA TRP A 116 -14.01 -19.21 9.32
C TRP A 116 -14.44 -17.82 8.88
N GLU A 117 -15.40 -17.76 7.96
CA GLU A 117 -15.89 -16.53 7.34
C GLU A 117 -16.27 -15.42 8.34
N LYS A 118 -16.92 -15.78 9.45
CA LYS A 118 -17.31 -14.80 10.49
C LYS A 118 -16.12 -14.21 11.26
N CYS A 119 -15.03 -14.96 11.36
CA CYS A 119 -13.78 -14.51 11.98
C CYS A 119 -13.03 -13.60 11.01
N TYR A 120 -12.88 -14.04 9.76
CA TYR A 120 -12.26 -13.26 8.69
C TYR A 120 -12.95 -11.89 8.55
N ARG A 121 -14.29 -11.87 8.39
CA ARG A 121 -15.05 -10.62 8.30
C ARG A 121 -14.84 -9.69 9.50
N ALA A 122 -14.76 -10.23 10.71
CA ALA A 122 -14.54 -9.41 11.91
C ALA A 122 -13.17 -8.72 11.92
N LEU A 123 -12.14 -9.40 11.41
CA LEU A 123 -10.78 -8.85 11.29
C LEU A 123 -10.68 -7.88 10.12
N PHE A 124 -11.30 -8.21 8.99
CA PHE A 124 -11.41 -7.35 7.82
C PHE A 124 -12.12 -6.03 8.14
N ASP A 125 -13.31 -6.08 8.74
CA ASP A 125 -14.08 -4.89 9.11
C ASP A 125 -13.29 -4.00 10.08
N GLU A 126 -12.53 -4.61 11.01
CA GLU A 126 -11.66 -3.87 11.92
C GLU A 126 -10.46 -3.25 11.20
N GLY A 127 -9.84 -3.95 10.25
CA GLY A 127 -8.75 -3.43 9.43
C GLY A 127 -9.19 -2.19 8.66
N VAL A 128 -10.29 -2.29 7.90
CA VAL A 128 -10.88 -1.15 7.17
C VAL A 128 -11.18 0.01 8.12
N ARG A 129 -11.81 -0.27 9.27
CA ARG A 129 -12.16 0.76 10.27
C ARG A 129 -10.93 1.45 10.85
N ARG A 130 -9.86 0.71 11.16
CA ARG A 130 -8.62 1.24 11.75
C ARG A 130 -7.89 2.12 10.76
N THR A 131 -7.71 1.66 9.53
CA THR A 131 -7.03 2.44 8.47
C THR A 131 -7.80 3.72 8.14
N LEU A 132 -9.14 3.66 8.06
CA LEU A 132 -9.96 4.86 7.85
C LEU A 132 -9.78 5.89 8.99
N LEU A 133 -9.77 5.44 10.24
CA LEU A 133 -9.55 6.32 11.38
C LEU A 133 -8.15 6.93 11.39
N GLU A 134 -7.14 6.16 11.04
CA GLU A 134 -5.76 6.63 10.91
C GLU A 134 -5.67 7.75 9.87
N ASN A 135 -6.27 7.56 8.69
CA ASN A 135 -6.32 8.58 7.64
C ASN A 135 -7.03 9.86 8.09
N VAL A 136 -8.15 9.74 8.80
CA VAL A 136 -8.89 10.90 9.35
C VAL A 136 -8.07 11.64 10.41
N LEU A 137 -7.39 10.92 11.31
CA LEU A 137 -6.57 11.53 12.36
C LEU A 137 -5.34 12.23 11.79
N ALA A 138 -4.70 11.64 10.76
CA ALA A 138 -3.57 12.25 10.07
C ALA A 138 -3.95 13.61 9.45
N ARG A 139 -5.14 13.70 8.82
CA ARG A 139 -5.68 14.96 8.28
C ARG A 139 -5.87 16.03 9.36
N GLN A 140 -6.40 15.66 10.52
CA GLN A 140 -6.63 16.62 11.62
C GLN A 140 -5.32 17.16 12.21
N GLN A 141 -4.30 16.30 12.34
CA GLN A 141 -2.98 16.74 12.80
C GLN A 141 -2.29 17.66 11.78
N GLY A 142 -2.46 17.37 10.47
CA GLY A 142 -2.00 18.26 9.41
C GLY A 142 -2.70 19.62 9.45
N GLN A 143 -4.02 19.66 9.64
CA GLN A 143 -4.80 20.90 9.71
C GLN A 143 -4.50 21.75 10.96
N GLN A 144 -4.31 21.12 12.13
CA GLN A 144 -3.92 21.83 13.36
C GLN A 144 -2.55 22.51 13.27
N SER A 145 -1.65 22.00 12.41
CA SER A 145 -0.35 22.64 12.16
C SER A 145 -0.45 23.93 11.32
N VAL A 146 -1.54 24.09 10.54
CA VAL A 146 -1.77 25.25 9.67
C VAL A 146 -2.60 26.33 10.37
N ASP A 147 -3.59 25.95 11.19
CA ASP A 147 -4.44 26.90 11.93
C ASP A 147 -3.77 27.47 13.21
N GLY A 148 -2.68 26.86 13.68
CA GLY A 148 -1.89 27.34 14.83
C GLY A 148 -0.80 28.37 14.49
N ALA A 149 -0.66 28.76 13.23
CA ALA A 149 0.37 29.71 12.77
C ALA A 149 -0.08 31.19 12.78
N GLN A 150 -1.19 31.51 13.45
CA GLN A 150 -1.57 32.87 13.80
C GLN A 150 -1.95 32.91 15.28
N ASP A 151 -1.28 33.80 16.01
CA ASP A 151 -1.44 34.13 17.43
C ASP A 151 -0.80 33.16 18.44
N ASP A 152 0.51 33.32 18.65
CA ASP A 152 1.08 33.79 19.93
C ASP A 152 2.60 33.59 19.97
N VAL A 153 3.33 34.71 19.89
CA VAL A 153 4.74 34.78 20.29
C VAL A 153 4.75 35.14 21.78
N GLU A 154 5.17 34.22 22.66
CA GLU A 154 6.05 34.50 23.81
C GLU A 154 6.31 33.25 24.69
N ASP A 155 7.57 32.78 24.63
CA ASP A 155 8.44 32.34 25.74
C ASP A 155 8.00 31.20 26.71
N ALA A 156 8.48 29.96 26.49
CA ALA A 156 8.74 28.94 27.54
C ALA A 156 9.54 27.72 27.00
N PRO A 157 10.29 26.99 27.86
CA PRO A 157 11.58 26.37 27.51
C PRO A 157 11.54 24.92 27.02
N GLU A 158 12.65 24.54 26.39
CA GLU A 158 13.02 23.19 25.93
C GLU A 158 12.79 22.08 26.96
N GLY A 159 12.18 20.99 26.50
CA GLY A 159 12.31 19.67 27.13
C GLY A 159 10.99 19.00 27.49
N THR A 160 10.45 18.21 26.56
CA THR A 160 9.84 16.88 26.80
C THR A 160 9.39 16.30 25.46
N ALA A 161 10.29 15.59 24.78
CA ALA A 161 9.91 14.72 23.68
C ALA A 161 9.15 13.52 24.26
N VAL A 162 7.82 13.53 24.10
CA VAL A 162 6.99 12.36 24.36
C VAL A 162 7.21 11.41 23.18
N ALA A 163 7.79 10.24 23.47
CA ALA A 163 8.01 9.19 22.48
C ALA A 163 6.66 8.64 22.00
N THR A 164 6.23 9.07 20.81
CA THR A 164 5.13 8.45 20.06
C THR A 164 5.67 7.20 19.39
N ALA A 165 5.05 6.05 19.69
CA ALA A 165 5.38 4.77 19.11
C ALA A 165 5.34 4.83 17.57
N ALA A 166 6.36 4.22 16.95
CA ALA A 166 6.54 4.14 15.51
C ALA A 166 5.25 3.67 14.82
N THR A 167 4.67 4.55 14.02
CA THR A 167 3.50 4.27 13.19
C THR A 167 4.01 3.96 11.80
N THR A 168 4.01 2.68 11.42
CA THR A 168 4.34 2.25 10.06
C THR A 168 3.08 2.35 9.22
N THR A 169 2.90 3.48 8.54
CA THR A 169 2.11 3.49 7.31
C THR A 169 2.79 2.53 6.34
N MET A 170 2.08 1.46 5.98
CA MET A 170 2.57 0.47 5.01
C MET A 170 2.60 1.17 3.64
N THR A 171 3.77 1.66 3.24
CA THR A 171 4.04 2.01 1.84
C THR A 171 3.97 0.72 1.00
N ALA A 172 3.91 0.85 -0.32
CA ALA A 172 3.90 -0.28 -1.27
C ALA A 172 5.21 -1.13 -1.27
N ALA A 173 5.93 -1.19 -0.15
CA ALA A 173 7.05 -2.07 0.07
C ALA A 173 6.57 -3.45 0.57
N ALA A 174 6.34 -4.33 -0.41
CA ALA A 174 6.62 -5.76 -0.38
C ALA A 174 6.85 -6.42 1.00
N ALA A 175 5.87 -7.19 1.47
CA ALA A 175 6.16 -8.37 2.29
C ALA A 175 6.71 -9.47 1.36
N ASP A 176 8.00 -9.79 1.49
CA ASP A 176 8.70 -10.78 0.67
C ASP A 176 8.32 -12.22 1.05
N SER A 177 8.04 -13.06 0.06
CA SER A 177 7.87 -14.50 0.23
C SER A 177 8.55 -15.23 -0.94
N GLY A 178 9.86 -15.45 -0.84
CA GLY A 178 10.58 -16.33 -1.76
C GLY A 178 10.25 -17.80 -1.50
N ASN A 179 9.80 -18.55 -2.52
CA ASN A 179 9.82 -20.02 -2.47
C ASN A 179 10.16 -20.66 -3.83
N SER A 180 10.93 -21.75 -3.77
CA SER A 180 11.32 -22.59 -4.89
C SER A 180 10.58 -23.92 -4.85
N GLY A 181 10.11 -24.37 -6.01
CA GLY A 181 9.03 -25.36 -6.16
C GLY A 181 9.38 -26.84 -5.99
N GLY A 182 8.32 -27.66 -5.98
CA GLY A 182 8.36 -29.13 -6.10
C GLY A 182 6.94 -29.73 -6.11
N GLU A 183 6.58 -30.39 -7.22
CA GLU A 183 5.28 -30.96 -7.55
C GLU A 183 4.91 -32.26 -6.78
N GLY A 184 3.59 -32.54 -6.65
CA GLY A 184 3.07 -33.90 -6.90
C GLY A 184 2.32 -34.68 -5.80
N ASP A 185 0.99 -34.50 -5.78
CA ASP A 185 -0.08 -35.54 -5.80
C ASP A 185 -0.56 -36.31 -4.52
N GLY A 186 -1.88 -36.22 -4.28
CA GLY A 186 -2.77 -37.34 -3.90
C GLY A 186 -2.89 -37.86 -2.44
N ASN A 187 -3.95 -37.41 -1.74
CA ASN A 187 -4.83 -38.17 -0.79
C ASN A 187 -4.67 -37.97 0.76
N ARG A 188 -5.74 -37.42 1.37
CA ARG A 188 -6.21 -37.49 2.79
C ARG A 188 -5.34 -36.95 3.94
N HIS A 189 -5.38 -35.62 4.08
CA HIS A 189 -5.43 -34.75 5.28
C HIS A 189 -4.93 -35.31 6.62
N ASP A 190 -3.63 -35.11 6.87
CA ASP A 190 -2.95 -35.20 8.16
C ASP A 190 -2.54 -33.76 8.58
N PRO A 191 -2.92 -33.24 9.77
CA PRO A 191 -2.61 -31.86 10.21
C PRO A 191 -1.13 -31.56 10.45
N ALA A 192 -0.24 -32.55 10.29
CA ALA A 192 1.18 -32.46 10.64
C ALA A 192 2.12 -32.13 9.45
N ALA A 193 1.60 -31.77 8.28
CA ALA A 193 2.41 -31.51 7.08
C ALA A 193 2.23 -30.10 6.50
N TYR A 194 2.32 -29.07 7.33
CA TYR A 194 2.84 -27.77 6.87
C TYR A 194 4.36 -27.78 7.05
N GLN A 195 5.08 -28.38 6.10
CA GLN A 195 6.49 -28.03 5.90
C GLN A 195 6.54 -26.87 4.92
N ALA A 196 6.18 -25.68 5.41
CA ALA A 196 6.66 -24.46 4.81
C ALA A 196 8.17 -24.43 5.03
N THR A 197 8.94 -24.38 3.94
CA THR A 197 10.36 -24.04 4.02
C THR A 197 10.48 -22.75 4.84
N PRO A 198 11.39 -22.62 5.82
CA PRO A 198 11.53 -21.39 6.58
C PRO A 198 12.03 -20.28 5.65
N GLY A 199 11.10 -19.59 4.99
CA GLY A 199 11.36 -18.31 4.37
C GLY A 199 11.47 -17.31 5.51
N GLN A 200 12.69 -16.88 5.80
CA GLN A 200 12.92 -15.81 6.76
C GLN A 200 12.44 -14.51 6.11
N ILE A 201 11.16 -14.19 6.29
CA ILE A 201 10.63 -12.88 5.91
C ILE A 201 11.23 -11.88 6.88
N THR A 202 12.16 -11.07 6.38
CA THR A 202 12.66 -9.93 7.15
C THR A 202 11.71 -8.78 6.88
N LEU A 203 10.92 -8.39 7.89
CA LEU A 203 10.23 -7.11 7.89
C LEU A 203 11.30 -6.01 7.89
N HIS A 204 11.76 -5.65 6.69
CA HIS A 204 12.53 -4.44 6.52
C HIS A 204 11.53 -3.30 6.63
N ALA A 205 11.50 -2.64 7.79
CA ALA A 205 11.11 -1.23 7.79
C ALA A 205 11.94 -0.59 6.67
N PRO A 206 11.32 0.13 5.71
CA PRO A 206 12.07 0.75 4.62
C PRO A 206 13.27 1.43 5.26
N THR A 207 14.48 1.05 4.82
CA THR A 207 15.62 1.79 5.31
C THR A 207 15.33 3.23 4.92
N HIS A 208 15.34 4.17 5.88
CA HIS A 208 14.90 5.57 5.69
C HIS A 208 15.61 6.33 4.55
N ASN A 209 16.46 5.65 3.77
CA ASN A 209 17.28 6.15 2.70
C ASN A 209 16.88 5.65 1.29
N GLU A 210 15.89 4.76 1.14
CA GLU A 210 15.45 4.29 -0.19
C GLU A 210 14.64 5.36 -0.93
N VAL A 211 14.97 5.62 -2.20
CA VAL A 211 14.36 6.70 -2.99
C VAL A 211 12.85 6.54 -3.20
N SER A 212 12.36 5.30 -3.25
CA SER A 212 10.93 4.98 -3.40
C SER A 212 10.07 5.33 -2.18
N THR A 213 10.70 5.75 -1.07
CA THR A 213 9.99 6.12 0.17
C THR A 213 9.80 7.62 0.31
N SER A 214 10.37 8.40 -0.61
CA SER A 214 10.28 9.86 -0.63
C SER A 214 10.11 10.33 -2.07
N ASN A 215 8.98 10.96 -2.37
CA ASN A 215 8.71 11.51 -3.69
C ASN A 215 9.82 12.50 -4.12
N ASP A 216 10.28 13.38 -3.24
CA ASP A 216 11.34 14.35 -3.57
C ASP A 216 12.70 13.68 -3.85
N ALA A 217 13.04 12.62 -3.10
CA ALA A 217 14.24 11.83 -3.36
C ALA A 217 14.14 11.10 -4.70
N PHE A 218 12.98 10.50 -4.98
CA PHE A 218 12.69 9.83 -6.25
C PHE A 218 12.84 10.78 -7.44
N LEU A 219 12.19 11.95 -7.42
CA LEU A 219 12.23 12.94 -8.51
C LEU A 219 13.63 13.54 -8.72
N SER A 220 14.48 13.49 -7.71
CA SER A 220 15.88 13.93 -7.78
C SER A 220 16.85 12.81 -8.19
N SER A 221 16.38 11.56 -8.25
CA SER A 221 17.18 10.38 -8.54
C SER A 221 17.25 10.08 -10.04
N ARG A 222 18.01 9.04 -10.41
CA ARG A 222 18.11 8.57 -11.80
C ARG A 222 17.21 7.37 -12.05
N LEU A 223 16.49 7.41 -13.17
CA LEU A 223 15.80 6.24 -13.72
C LEU A 223 16.66 5.55 -14.77
N ARG A 224 16.57 4.21 -14.79
CA ARG A 224 17.22 3.37 -15.79
C ARG A 224 16.17 2.66 -16.63
N PHE A 225 16.13 3.00 -17.92
CA PHE A 225 15.30 2.36 -18.91
C PHE A 225 16.13 1.41 -19.77
N PHE A 226 15.81 0.13 -19.80
CA PHE A 226 16.53 -0.86 -20.60
C PHE A 226 15.64 -2.04 -20.99
N ALA A 227 16.02 -2.74 -22.06
CA ALA A 227 15.42 -4.01 -22.40
C ALA A 227 16.20 -5.14 -21.69
N ASP A 228 15.50 -6.09 -21.10
CA ASP A 228 16.10 -7.29 -20.54
C ASP A 228 16.58 -8.27 -21.62
N GLU A 229 17.11 -9.42 -21.22
CA GLU A 229 17.62 -10.45 -22.14
C GLU A 229 16.54 -11.01 -23.11
N LYS A 230 15.26 -10.89 -22.73
CA LYS A 230 14.10 -11.31 -23.52
C LYS A 230 13.55 -10.17 -24.38
N GLY A 231 14.12 -8.97 -24.29
CA GLY A 231 13.69 -7.78 -25.01
C GLY A 231 12.54 -7.01 -24.33
N LYS A 232 12.12 -7.39 -23.12
CA LYS A 232 11.08 -6.70 -22.36
C LYS A 232 11.65 -5.43 -21.74
N MET A 233 10.93 -4.32 -21.87
CA MET A 233 11.36 -3.05 -21.29
C MET A 233 11.14 -3.04 -19.78
N ARG A 234 12.13 -2.53 -19.05
CA ARG A 234 12.09 -2.29 -17.61
C ARG A 234 12.49 -0.86 -17.29
N CYS A 235 11.86 -0.28 -16.29
CA CYS A 235 12.24 0.98 -15.67
C CYS A 235 12.58 0.71 -14.19
N LEU A 236 13.82 0.96 -13.81
CA LEU A 236 14.27 0.85 -12.42
C LEU A 236 14.65 2.22 -11.86
N ASP A 237 14.43 2.40 -10.56
CA ASP A 237 14.97 3.53 -9.82
C ASP A 237 16.48 3.35 -9.54
N GLN A 238 17.06 4.34 -8.86
CA GLN A 238 18.48 4.38 -8.55
C GLN A 238 18.92 3.25 -7.61
N ASP A 239 18.04 2.80 -6.72
CA ASP A 239 18.31 1.74 -5.75
C ASP A 239 18.01 0.33 -6.32
N GLY A 240 17.45 0.27 -7.53
CA GLY A 240 17.07 -0.98 -8.19
C GLY A 240 15.64 -1.42 -7.88
N GLY A 241 14.82 -0.56 -7.29
CA GLY A 241 13.37 -0.75 -7.21
C GLY A 241 12.74 -0.72 -8.61
N MET A 242 11.81 -1.63 -8.88
CA MET A 242 11.07 -1.64 -10.14
C MET A 242 10.02 -0.53 -10.12
N VAL A 243 10.15 0.41 -11.05
CA VAL A 243 9.22 1.52 -11.26
C VAL A 243 8.10 1.12 -12.21
N MET A 244 8.44 0.40 -13.28
CA MET A 244 7.49 -0.07 -14.29
C MET A 244 8.09 -1.25 -15.07
N ALA A 245 7.26 -2.25 -15.39
CA ALA A 245 7.68 -3.42 -16.16
C ALA A 245 6.62 -3.90 -17.16
N ASP A 246 7.08 -4.57 -18.21
CA ASP A 246 6.24 -5.08 -19.30
C ASP A 246 5.13 -6.04 -18.85
N TRP A 247 5.30 -6.78 -17.75
CA TRP A 247 4.28 -7.73 -17.25
C TRP A 247 2.95 -7.04 -16.87
N GLU A 248 2.97 -5.75 -16.57
CA GLU A 248 1.77 -4.95 -16.26
C GLU A 248 0.90 -4.68 -17.50
N SER A 249 1.38 -5.02 -18.70
CA SER A 249 0.71 -4.71 -19.97
C SER A 249 -0.74 -5.17 -20.03
N ASP A 250 -1.05 -6.37 -19.52
CA ASP A 250 -2.43 -6.86 -19.53
C ASP A 250 -3.34 -6.07 -18.57
N ILE A 251 -2.81 -5.64 -17.43
CA ILE A 251 -3.50 -4.77 -16.47
C ILE A 251 -3.78 -3.41 -17.12
N MET A 252 -2.77 -2.80 -17.72
CA MET A 252 -2.87 -1.49 -18.38
C MET A 252 -3.83 -1.55 -19.57
N LYS A 253 -3.81 -2.64 -20.34
CA LYS A 253 -4.73 -2.88 -21.46
C LYS A 253 -6.16 -3.04 -21.00
N LEU A 254 -6.39 -3.79 -19.93
CA LEU A 254 -7.72 -3.92 -19.32
C LEU A 254 -8.22 -2.56 -18.84
N SER A 255 -7.39 -1.80 -18.13
CA SER A 255 -7.73 -0.48 -17.59
C SER A 255 -8.10 0.49 -18.71
N ALA A 256 -7.25 0.62 -19.73
CA ALA A 256 -7.50 1.44 -20.91
C ALA A 256 -8.81 1.05 -21.62
N ARG A 257 -9.09 -0.25 -21.79
CA ARG A 257 -10.35 -0.72 -22.37
C ARG A 257 -11.56 -0.27 -21.56
N LEU A 258 -11.50 -0.37 -20.24
CA LEU A 258 -12.64 -0.09 -19.35
C LEU A 258 -12.94 1.41 -19.23
N ILE A 259 -11.91 2.25 -19.23
CA ILE A 259 -12.07 3.71 -19.15
C ILE A 259 -12.31 4.36 -20.52
N CYS A 260 -11.76 3.82 -21.62
CA CYS A 260 -11.92 4.41 -22.96
C CYS A 260 -13.11 3.86 -23.76
N SER A 261 -13.71 2.73 -23.35
CA SER A 261 -14.80 2.11 -24.11
C SER A 261 -16.02 1.72 -23.26
N PRO A 262 -17.25 2.03 -23.70
CA PRO A 262 -17.58 2.86 -24.87
C PRO A 262 -17.44 4.36 -24.55
N HIS A 263 -16.71 5.11 -25.38
CA HIS A 263 -16.80 6.57 -25.47
C HIS A 263 -17.07 6.98 -26.92
N GLN A 264 -17.68 8.16 -27.11
CA GLN A 264 -17.82 8.75 -28.44
C GLN A 264 -16.43 9.14 -28.99
N PRO A 265 -16.23 9.14 -30.33
CA PRO A 265 -14.98 9.63 -30.91
C PRO A 265 -14.65 11.05 -30.46
N GLY A 266 -13.37 11.32 -30.17
CA GLY A 266 -12.93 12.64 -29.75
C GLY A 266 -12.99 12.92 -28.25
N PHE A 267 -13.24 11.90 -27.42
CA PHE A 267 -13.19 12.00 -25.95
C PHE A 267 -11.83 12.49 -25.44
N SER A 268 -11.80 13.09 -24.26
CA SER A 268 -10.56 13.52 -23.59
C SER A 268 -10.09 12.47 -22.59
N ALA A 269 -8.79 12.16 -22.62
CA ALA A 269 -8.14 11.23 -21.70
C ALA A 269 -7.01 11.91 -20.94
N LEU A 270 -6.88 11.58 -19.65
CA LEU A 270 -5.77 11.98 -18.78
C LEU A 270 -5.08 10.73 -18.24
N ASN A 271 -3.77 10.68 -18.37
CA ASN A 271 -2.90 9.77 -17.64
C ASN A 271 -2.02 10.55 -16.66
N VAL A 272 -1.90 10.08 -15.41
CA VAL A 272 -1.03 10.64 -14.38
C VAL A 272 0.01 9.59 -14.01
N GLY A 273 1.25 9.84 -14.44
CA GLY A 273 2.36 8.87 -14.38
C GLY A 273 2.55 8.17 -15.73
N PHE A 274 3.68 8.43 -16.39
CA PHE A 274 3.98 7.88 -17.71
C PHE A 274 4.64 6.49 -17.62
N GLY A 275 5.62 6.33 -16.73
CA GLY A 275 6.39 5.09 -16.61
C GLY A 275 7.07 4.68 -17.94
N LEU A 276 6.60 3.59 -18.54
CA LEU A 276 7.04 3.11 -19.87
C LEU A 276 6.11 3.52 -21.03
N GLY A 277 5.02 4.25 -20.74
CA GLY A 277 4.00 4.63 -21.73
C GLY A 277 3.08 3.47 -22.16
N ILE A 278 2.96 2.44 -21.32
CA ILE A 278 2.20 1.22 -21.64
C ILE A 278 0.71 1.55 -21.70
N VAL A 279 0.15 2.15 -20.64
CA VAL A 279 -1.26 2.55 -20.62
C VAL A 279 -1.57 3.58 -21.70
N ASP A 280 -0.66 4.53 -21.91
CA ASP A 280 -0.80 5.56 -22.94
C ASP A 280 -0.91 4.95 -24.34
N THR A 281 -0.11 3.92 -24.62
CA THR A 281 -0.15 3.17 -25.88
C THR A 281 -1.54 2.56 -26.10
N PHE A 282 -2.10 1.92 -25.06
CA PHE A 282 -3.43 1.32 -25.15
C PHE A 282 -4.55 2.36 -25.20
N ILE A 283 -4.43 3.49 -24.51
CA ILE A 283 -5.39 4.61 -24.61
C ILE A 283 -5.43 5.13 -26.06
N GLN A 284 -4.27 5.28 -26.72
CA GLN A 284 -4.18 5.75 -28.10
C GLN A 284 -4.84 4.82 -29.13
N GLU A 285 -4.98 3.52 -28.84
CA GLU A 285 -5.74 2.61 -29.71
C GLU A 285 -7.21 3.03 -29.87
N TYR A 286 -7.77 3.71 -28.87
CA TYR A 286 -9.14 4.23 -28.88
C TYR A 286 -9.26 5.63 -29.50
N ARG A 287 -8.15 6.23 -29.94
CA ARG A 287 -8.08 7.52 -30.65
C ARG A 287 -8.82 8.66 -29.92
N PRO A 288 -8.41 9.00 -28.69
CA PRO A 288 -8.93 10.18 -28.01
C PRO A 288 -8.71 11.45 -28.85
N GLY A 289 -9.59 12.43 -28.72
CA GLY A 289 -9.43 13.73 -29.37
C GLY A 289 -8.35 14.57 -28.69
N ARG A 290 -8.15 14.33 -27.39
CA ARG A 290 -7.12 14.94 -26.55
C ARG A 290 -6.64 13.91 -25.53
N HIS A 291 -5.33 13.74 -25.40
CA HIS A 291 -4.69 12.83 -24.46
C HIS A 291 -3.61 13.56 -23.69
N VAL A 292 -3.88 13.86 -22.43
CA VAL A 292 -2.94 14.58 -21.55
C VAL A 292 -2.17 13.55 -20.73
N ILE A 293 -0.86 13.76 -20.63
CA ILE A 293 0.04 12.98 -19.78
C ILE A 293 0.71 13.94 -18.80
N ILE A 294 0.50 13.73 -17.51
CA ILE A 294 1.22 14.44 -16.44
C ILE A 294 2.39 13.57 -15.98
N GLU A 295 3.62 14.09 -16.05
CA GLU A 295 4.82 13.38 -15.63
C GLU A 295 5.80 14.33 -14.91
N PRO A 296 6.15 14.07 -13.64
CA PRO A 296 7.11 14.89 -12.89
C PRO A 296 8.57 14.49 -13.11
N HIS A 297 8.89 13.23 -13.41
CA HIS A 297 10.26 12.74 -13.37
C HIS A 297 11.05 13.13 -14.64
N PRO A 298 12.17 13.87 -14.54
CA PRO A 298 12.91 14.37 -15.70
C PRO A 298 13.37 13.27 -16.67
N ASP A 299 13.87 12.15 -16.13
CA ASP A 299 14.31 11.02 -16.97
C ASP A 299 13.15 10.31 -17.69
N ALA A 300 11.95 10.23 -17.08
CA ALA A 300 10.75 9.69 -17.73
C ALA A 300 10.25 10.60 -18.85
N ILE A 301 10.27 11.93 -18.64
CA ILE A 301 9.97 12.93 -19.68
C ILE A 301 10.96 12.82 -20.85
N ALA A 302 12.26 12.69 -20.55
CA ALA A 302 13.28 12.51 -21.58
C ALA A 302 13.08 11.21 -22.36
N TYR A 303 12.74 10.11 -21.68
CA TYR A 303 12.41 8.84 -22.30
C TYR A 303 11.16 8.95 -23.20
N MET A 304 10.07 9.54 -22.71
CA MET A 304 8.84 9.81 -23.44
C MET A 304 9.11 10.59 -24.74
N ARG A 305 9.89 11.67 -24.68
CA ARG A 305 10.32 12.46 -25.84
C ARG A 305 11.20 11.67 -26.81
N SER A 306 12.09 10.83 -26.30
CA SER A 306 12.94 9.97 -27.15
C SER A 306 12.12 8.98 -27.99
N LYS A 307 10.94 8.59 -27.49
CA LYS A 307 9.96 7.75 -28.19
C LYS A 307 9.04 8.53 -29.12
N GLY A 308 9.10 9.86 -29.11
CA GLY A 308 8.35 10.74 -30.00
C GLY A 308 6.90 11.00 -29.56
N TRP A 309 6.57 10.78 -28.28
CA TRP A 309 5.24 11.04 -27.73
C TRP A 309 4.81 12.50 -27.84
N ASP A 310 5.77 13.44 -27.81
CA ASP A 310 5.56 14.87 -28.05
C ASP A 310 5.04 15.21 -29.46
N LYS A 311 5.06 14.24 -30.38
CA LYS A 311 4.62 14.39 -31.78
C LYS A 311 3.40 13.55 -32.10
N VAL A 312 2.89 12.76 -31.14
CA VAL A 312 1.69 11.96 -31.33
C VAL A 312 0.48 12.89 -31.42
N PRO A 313 -0.37 12.80 -32.46
CA PRO A 313 -1.52 13.67 -32.60
C PRO A 313 -2.46 13.61 -31.38
N GLY A 314 -2.84 14.77 -30.86
CA GLY A 314 -3.73 14.89 -29.70
C GLY A 314 -3.04 14.66 -28.35
N VAL A 315 -1.76 14.30 -28.31
CA VAL A 315 -1.01 14.13 -27.06
C VAL A 315 -0.45 15.47 -26.58
N GLU A 316 -0.67 15.77 -25.30
CA GLU A 316 -0.12 16.94 -24.60
C GLU A 316 0.64 16.47 -23.36
N ILE A 317 1.87 16.98 -23.18
CA ILE A 317 2.73 16.62 -22.04
C ILE A 317 2.76 17.77 -21.06
N PHE A 318 2.36 17.50 -19.83
CA PHE A 318 2.34 18.43 -18.71
C PHE A 318 3.45 18.01 -17.74
N GLU A 319 4.55 18.77 -17.70
CA GLU A 319 5.67 18.49 -16.80
C GLU A 319 5.37 19.00 -15.39
N GLY A 320 5.78 18.23 -14.37
CA GLY A 320 5.61 18.59 -12.96
C GLY A 320 4.72 17.62 -12.21
N LYS A 321 4.55 17.85 -10.92
CA LYS A 321 3.72 16.99 -10.06
C LYS A 321 2.25 17.17 -10.43
N TRP A 322 1.42 16.15 -10.24
CA TRP A 322 -0.02 16.27 -10.55
C TRP A 322 -0.68 17.33 -9.66
N GLU A 323 -0.17 17.50 -8.44
CA GLU A 323 -0.55 18.52 -7.47
C GLU A 323 -0.26 19.94 -7.97
N ASP A 324 0.67 20.12 -8.92
CA ASP A 324 0.94 21.44 -9.48
C ASP A 324 -0.15 21.86 -10.48
N TRP A 325 -0.87 20.88 -11.04
CA TRP A 325 -1.84 21.08 -12.11
C TRP A 325 -3.30 20.95 -11.66
N ILE A 326 -3.55 20.11 -10.64
CA ILE A 326 -4.89 19.69 -10.24
C ILE A 326 -5.30 20.28 -8.88
N ARG A 327 -4.33 20.66 -8.02
CA ARG A 327 -4.58 21.07 -6.63
C ARG A 327 -5.73 22.05 -6.51
N ASP A 328 -6.63 21.76 -5.58
CA ASP A 328 -7.81 22.56 -5.27
C ASP A 328 -7.48 23.62 -4.21
N ASP A 329 -6.82 24.69 -4.64
CA ASP A 329 -6.71 25.92 -3.86
C ASP A 329 -7.15 27.15 -4.68
N ASP A 330 -7.56 28.21 -3.98
CA ASP A 330 -8.11 29.43 -4.58
C ASP A 330 -7.03 30.41 -5.05
N ASN A 331 -5.76 30.00 -5.13
CA ASN A 331 -4.73 30.92 -5.61
C ASN A 331 -4.82 31.10 -7.14
N ASP A 332 -4.60 32.33 -7.61
CA ASP A 332 -4.76 32.72 -9.02
C ASP A 332 -3.92 31.89 -9.99
N GLU A 333 -2.77 31.35 -9.56
CA GLU A 333 -1.90 30.52 -10.39
C GLU A 333 -2.48 29.12 -10.60
N SER A 334 -2.97 28.50 -9.52
CA SER A 334 -3.52 27.15 -9.55
C SER A 334 -4.85 27.13 -10.28
N VAL A 335 -5.69 28.15 -10.12
CA VAL A 335 -6.91 28.32 -10.94
C VAL A 335 -6.55 28.34 -12.42
N LYS A 336 -5.54 29.11 -12.85
CA LYS A 336 -5.11 29.15 -14.25
C LYS A 336 -4.55 27.81 -14.73
N LYS A 337 -3.80 27.09 -13.91
CA LYS A 337 -3.28 25.76 -14.25
C LYS A 337 -4.41 24.74 -14.39
N ARG A 338 -5.42 24.77 -13.51
CA ARG A 338 -6.62 23.91 -13.62
C ARG A 338 -7.43 24.25 -14.87
N GLU A 339 -7.64 25.52 -15.18
CA GLU A 339 -8.29 25.95 -16.42
C GLU A 339 -7.53 25.49 -17.66
N GLN A 340 -6.19 25.52 -17.62
CA GLN A 340 -5.35 25.01 -18.70
C GLN A 340 -5.43 23.49 -18.84
N LEU A 341 -5.46 22.77 -17.72
CA LEU A 341 -5.55 21.32 -17.71
C LEU A 341 -6.91 20.85 -18.24
N GLY A 342 -8.00 21.47 -17.78
CA GLY A 342 -9.37 21.13 -18.16
C GLY A 342 -9.88 19.83 -17.53
N SER A 343 -10.98 19.30 -18.09
CA SER A 343 -11.66 18.08 -17.64
C SER A 343 -11.55 16.93 -18.66
N PHE A 344 -11.78 15.71 -18.17
CA PHE A 344 -11.52 14.46 -18.89
C PHE A 344 -12.68 13.48 -18.82
N ASP A 345 -12.89 12.76 -19.93
CA ASP A 345 -13.85 11.67 -20.03
C ASP A 345 -13.25 10.36 -19.48
N ALA A 346 -11.95 10.16 -19.63
CA ALA A 346 -11.21 9.01 -19.09
C ALA A 346 -10.00 9.49 -18.28
N VAL A 347 -9.85 9.01 -17.05
CA VAL A 347 -8.71 9.35 -16.18
C VAL A 347 -8.05 8.06 -15.70
N TYR A 348 -6.73 7.98 -15.83
CA TYR A 348 -5.91 6.91 -15.29
C TYR A 348 -4.83 7.47 -14.36
N TRP A 349 -4.59 6.80 -13.23
CA TRP A 349 -3.58 7.18 -12.26
C TRP A 349 -2.65 6.00 -11.95
N ASP A 350 -1.34 6.22 -12.07
CA ASP A 350 -0.30 5.21 -11.84
C ASP A 350 1.04 5.89 -11.52
N THR A 351 1.13 6.45 -10.31
CA THR A 351 2.34 7.16 -9.87
C THR A 351 3.24 6.26 -9.03
N TYR A 352 4.56 6.42 -9.17
CA TYR A 352 5.55 5.77 -8.33
C TYR A 352 6.01 6.67 -7.17
N SER A 353 6.42 6.07 -6.04
CA SER A 353 6.88 6.78 -4.83
C SER A 353 5.83 7.70 -4.17
N GLN A 354 4.54 7.35 -4.34
CA GLN A 354 3.41 7.97 -3.65
C GLN A 354 2.62 6.88 -2.92
N ASP A 355 2.25 7.15 -1.67
CA ASP A 355 1.51 6.21 -0.84
C ASP A 355 -0.01 6.39 -0.98
N TYR A 356 -0.77 5.64 -0.18
CA TYR A 356 -2.23 5.72 -0.23
C TYR A 356 -2.78 7.12 0.10
N SER A 357 -2.10 7.90 0.94
CA SER A 357 -2.58 9.23 1.30
C SER A 357 -2.59 10.16 0.09
N GLU A 358 -1.62 10.02 -0.81
CA GLU A 358 -1.56 10.78 -2.06
C GLU A 358 -2.64 10.33 -3.05
N LEU A 359 -2.90 9.02 -3.15
CA LEU A 359 -4.02 8.51 -3.96
C LEU A 359 -5.37 9.02 -3.43
N GLN A 360 -5.56 9.03 -2.13
CA GLN A 360 -6.76 9.56 -1.49
C GLN A 360 -6.92 11.07 -1.77
N ARG A 361 -5.84 11.86 -1.70
CA ARG A 361 -5.84 13.27 -2.11
C ARG A 361 -6.18 13.45 -3.59
N PHE A 362 -5.74 12.54 -4.45
CA PHE A 362 -6.14 12.54 -5.85
C PHE A 362 -7.65 12.25 -6.02
N PHE A 363 -8.22 11.34 -5.23
CA PHE A 363 -9.66 11.07 -5.25
C PHE A 363 -10.48 12.32 -4.92
N GLU A 364 -10.04 13.12 -3.93
CA GLU A 364 -10.67 14.40 -3.57
C GLU A 364 -10.72 15.40 -4.74
N CYS A 365 -9.79 15.28 -5.70
CA CYS A 365 -9.76 16.13 -6.89
C CYS A 365 -10.62 15.63 -8.06
N LEU A 366 -11.06 14.35 -8.05
CA LEU A 366 -11.83 13.74 -9.14
C LEU A 366 -13.07 14.57 -9.56
N PRO A 367 -13.85 15.17 -8.64
CA PRO A 367 -15.01 15.98 -9.02
C PRO A 367 -14.68 17.18 -9.92
N TYR A 368 -13.44 17.69 -9.87
CA TYR A 368 -13.00 18.84 -10.66
C TYR A 368 -12.39 18.45 -12.00
N ILE A 369 -11.90 17.22 -12.13
CA ILE A 369 -11.23 16.74 -13.35
C ILE A 369 -12.11 15.83 -14.21
N LEU A 370 -13.17 15.24 -13.67
CA LEU A 370 -14.10 14.41 -14.45
C LEU A 370 -15.15 15.27 -15.16
N ASN A 371 -15.23 15.14 -16.48
CA ASN A 371 -16.05 15.96 -17.38
C ASN A 371 -17.57 15.78 -17.20
N GLY A 372 -18.03 14.66 -16.65
CA GLY A 372 -19.45 14.46 -16.40
C GLY A 372 -19.81 13.02 -15.97
N PRO A 373 -21.10 12.67 -15.96
CA PRO A 373 -21.59 11.38 -15.43
C PRO A 373 -21.10 10.15 -16.21
N ASP A 374 -20.74 10.31 -17.48
CA ASP A 374 -20.20 9.23 -18.32
C ASP A 374 -18.68 9.07 -18.18
N SER A 375 -18.01 10.00 -17.46
CA SER A 375 -16.57 9.95 -17.22
C SER A 375 -16.20 8.75 -16.34
N ARG A 376 -14.98 8.26 -16.53
CA ARG A 376 -14.47 7.06 -15.84
C ARG A 376 -13.09 7.30 -15.31
N PHE A 377 -12.88 6.84 -14.09
CA PHE A 377 -11.59 6.85 -13.44
C PHE A 377 -11.15 5.42 -13.13
N SER A 378 -9.87 5.14 -13.32
CA SER A 378 -9.20 3.90 -12.93
C SER A 378 -7.81 4.24 -12.43
N PHE A 379 -7.22 3.35 -11.65
CA PHE A 379 -5.84 3.47 -11.19
C PHE A 379 -5.16 2.10 -11.13
N PHE A 380 -3.83 2.09 -11.10
CA PHE A 380 -3.07 0.88 -10.79
C PHE A 380 -3.25 0.52 -9.31
N HIS A 381 -3.98 -0.55 -9.01
CA HIS A 381 -4.24 -1.01 -7.66
C HIS A 381 -3.17 -2.01 -7.20
N GLY A 382 -2.00 -1.48 -6.85
CA GLY A 382 -0.85 -2.22 -6.28
C GLY A 382 -0.77 -2.19 -4.75
N LEU A 383 -1.78 -1.65 -4.06
CA LEU A 383 -1.74 -1.40 -2.61
C LEU A 383 -1.75 -2.71 -1.82
N ALA A 384 -0.67 -2.98 -1.09
CA ALA A 384 -0.46 -4.23 -0.36
C ALA A 384 -0.56 -5.49 -1.23
N ALA A 385 -0.18 -5.39 -2.51
CA ALA A 385 -0.25 -6.48 -3.49
C ALA A 385 0.71 -7.66 -3.26
N THR A 386 1.26 -7.80 -2.05
CA THR A 386 1.99 -8.98 -1.64
C THR A 386 1.33 -9.74 -0.48
N ASN A 387 0.21 -9.24 0.04
CA ASN A 387 -0.56 -9.90 1.09
C ASN A 387 -2.06 -9.79 0.75
N PRO A 388 -2.76 -10.93 0.56
CA PRO A 388 -4.15 -10.92 0.09
C PRO A 388 -5.10 -10.23 1.07
N PHE A 389 -4.88 -10.39 2.38
CA PHE A 389 -5.74 -9.77 3.38
C PHE A 389 -5.62 -8.24 3.38
N PHE A 390 -4.40 -7.71 3.36
CA PHE A 390 -4.21 -6.26 3.27
C PHE A 390 -4.67 -5.70 1.93
N TYR A 391 -4.49 -6.44 0.84
CA TYR A 391 -5.02 -6.08 -0.48
C TYR A 391 -6.54 -5.92 -0.45
N ASP A 392 -7.27 -6.86 0.17
CA ASP A 392 -8.72 -6.76 0.34
C ASP A 392 -9.11 -5.53 1.17
N VAL A 393 -8.38 -5.25 2.26
CA VAL A 393 -8.62 -4.07 3.12
C VAL A 393 -8.45 -2.77 2.32
N TYR A 394 -7.36 -2.61 1.56
CA TYR A 394 -7.13 -1.42 0.74
C TYR A 394 -8.10 -1.32 -0.45
N THR A 395 -8.52 -2.46 -1.01
CA THR A 395 -9.59 -2.51 -2.03
C THR A 395 -10.87 -1.87 -1.49
N ARG A 396 -11.29 -2.28 -0.28
CA ARG A 396 -12.49 -1.73 0.36
C ARG A 396 -12.32 -0.29 0.83
N LEU A 397 -11.13 0.08 1.30
CA LEU A 397 -10.84 1.44 1.71
C LEU A 397 -10.93 2.40 0.51
N ALA A 398 -10.31 2.06 -0.63
CA ALA A 398 -10.40 2.84 -1.86
C ALA A 398 -11.84 2.99 -2.36
N GLU A 399 -12.64 1.93 -2.28
CA GLU A 399 -14.07 1.99 -2.61
C GLU A 399 -14.82 2.98 -1.70
N LEU A 400 -14.57 2.99 -0.39
CA LEU A 400 -15.20 3.92 0.55
C LEU A 400 -14.80 5.37 0.29
N ASP A 401 -13.51 5.63 0.08
CA ASP A 401 -13.01 6.98 -0.19
C ASP A 401 -13.54 7.52 -1.54
N LEU A 402 -13.72 6.66 -2.54
CA LEU A 402 -14.37 7.03 -3.80
C LEU A 402 -15.87 7.32 -3.63
N ILE A 403 -16.57 6.57 -2.76
CA ILE A 403 -17.96 6.84 -2.42
C ILE A 403 -18.10 8.22 -1.75
N ASP A 404 -17.16 8.60 -0.88
CA ASP A 404 -17.17 9.89 -0.19
C ASP A 404 -17.07 11.08 -1.15
N VAL A 405 -16.42 10.91 -2.30
CA VAL A 405 -16.36 11.92 -3.38
C VAL A 405 -17.45 11.76 -4.45
N GLY A 406 -18.42 10.86 -4.21
CA GLY A 406 -19.62 10.69 -5.05
C GLY A 406 -19.47 9.71 -6.21
N LEU A 407 -18.45 8.84 -6.18
CA LEU A 407 -18.23 7.81 -7.18
C LEU A 407 -18.56 6.40 -6.65
N ASP A 408 -19.26 5.60 -7.46
CA ASP A 408 -19.39 4.16 -7.24
C ASP A 408 -18.27 3.43 -8.02
N THR A 409 -17.71 2.37 -7.41
CA THR A 409 -16.59 1.61 -8.00
C THR A 409 -17.03 0.22 -8.42
N GLN A 410 -16.73 -0.16 -9.67
CA GLN A 410 -16.85 -1.52 -10.16
C GLN A 410 -15.46 -2.17 -10.25
N TRP A 411 -15.31 -3.34 -9.62
CA TRP A 411 -14.06 -4.11 -9.66
C TRP A 411 -14.10 -5.19 -10.74
N HIS A 412 -13.10 -5.19 -11.62
CA HIS A 412 -12.92 -6.18 -12.68
C HIS A 412 -11.70 -7.05 -12.35
N VAL A 413 -11.93 -8.34 -12.07
CA VAL A 413 -10.85 -9.26 -11.69
C VAL A 413 -10.19 -9.86 -12.94
N MET A 414 -8.86 -9.92 -12.94
CA MET A 414 -8.05 -10.69 -13.89
C MET A 414 -6.87 -11.39 -13.21
N THR A 415 -6.23 -12.31 -13.91
CA THR A 415 -5.01 -12.99 -13.48
C THR A 415 -3.85 -12.50 -14.34
N PRO A 416 -2.94 -11.66 -13.81
CA PRO A 416 -1.80 -11.17 -14.58
C PRO A 416 -0.74 -12.26 -14.77
N GLU A 417 -0.08 -12.27 -15.93
CA GLU A 417 1.07 -13.14 -16.18
C GLU A 417 2.35 -12.50 -15.61
N CYS A 418 2.65 -12.79 -14.35
CA CYS A 418 3.85 -12.29 -13.65
C CYS A 418 4.75 -13.46 -13.20
N PRO A 419 5.61 -13.99 -14.07
CA PRO A 419 6.49 -15.10 -13.71
C PRO A 419 7.63 -14.63 -12.79
N GLU A 420 8.23 -15.55 -12.04
CA GLU A 420 9.20 -15.20 -10.98
C GLU A 420 10.46 -14.50 -11.52
N GLU A 421 10.84 -14.76 -12.77
CA GLU A 421 12.00 -14.11 -13.42
C GLU A 421 11.77 -12.61 -13.69
N GLU A 422 10.54 -12.10 -13.52
CA GLU A 422 10.30 -10.64 -13.56
C GLU A 422 11.03 -9.91 -12.43
N TRP A 423 11.31 -10.61 -11.33
CA TRP A 423 11.95 -10.07 -10.13
C TRP A 423 13.49 -10.20 -10.14
N ASP A 424 14.06 -10.82 -11.17
CA ASP A 424 15.52 -10.97 -11.30
C ASP A 424 16.22 -9.60 -11.35
N GLY A 425 17.11 -9.37 -10.39
CA GLY A 425 17.89 -8.13 -10.27
C GLY A 425 17.10 -6.92 -9.79
N VAL A 426 15.88 -7.13 -9.27
CA VAL A 426 15.02 -6.10 -8.67
C VAL A 426 15.21 -6.10 -7.15
N LEU A 427 15.21 -4.93 -6.54
CA LEU A 427 15.39 -4.77 -5.09
C LEU A 427 14.31 -5.50 -4.27
N ARG A 428 13.05 -5.44 -4.74
CA ARG A 428 11.91 -6.06 -4.07
C ARG A 428 10.78 -6.38 -5.06
N LYS A 429 10.07 -7.47 -4.76
CA LYS A 429 8.85 -7.88 -5.45
C LYS A 429 7.65 -7.09 -4.94
N TYR A 430 6.99 -6.29 -5.78
CA TYR A 430 5.81 -5.52 -5.37
C TYR A 430 4.47 -6.22 -5.66
N TRP A 431 4.50 -7.37 -6.32
CA TRP A 431 3.28 -8.13 -6.65
C TRP A 431 3.49 -9.63 -6.42
N SER A 432 2.64 -10.29 -5.62
CA SER A 432 2.65 -11.75 -5.42
C SER A 432 1.27 -12.41 -5.51
N LEU A 433 0.20 -11.65 -5.74
CA LEU A 433 -1.17 -12.17 -5.76
C LEU A 433 -1.51 -12.86 -7.08
N GLU A 434 -2.37 -13.88 -7.01
CA GLU A 434 -2.89 -14.59 -8.19
C GLU A 434 -3.85 -13.72 -9.02
N SER A 435 -4.58 -12.83 -8.36
CA SER A 435 -5.61 -12.00 -9.01
C SER A 435 -5.39 -10.51 -8.78
N TYR A 436 -5.59 -9.72 -9.83
CA TYR A 436 -5.62 -8.27 -9.80
C TYR A 436 -7.07 -7.77 -9.88
N ALA A 437 -7.46 -6.87 -8.98
CA ALA A 437 -8.75 -6.19 -8.99
C ALA A 437 -8.62 -4.81 -9.65
N CYS A 438 -9.07 -4.70 -10.90
CA CYS A 438 -9.04 -3.45 -11.68
C CYS A 438 -10.24 -2.55 -11.33
N PRO A 439 -10.02 -1.35 -10.75
CA PRO A 439 -11.10 -0.44 -10.37
C PRO A 439 -11.62 0.37 -11.56
N VAL A 440 -12.94 0.54 -11.64
CA VAL A 440 -13.58 1.51 -12.54
C VAL A 440 -14.58 2.32 -11.73
N ALA A 441 -14.22 3.56 -11.42
CA ALA A 441 -15.05 4.49 -10.69
C ALA A 441 -15.84 5.40 -11.64
N ARG A 442 -17.11 5.65 -11.34
CA ARG A 442 -18.01 6.56 -12.07
C ARG A 442 -18.89 7.32 -11.10
N TYR A 443 -19.41 8.47 -11.51
CA TYR A 443 -20.42 9.16 -10.73
C TYR A 443 -21.62 8.25 -10.46
N LYS A 444 -22.09 8.29 -9.22
CA LYS A 444 -23.29 7.57 -8.80
C LYS A 444 -24.48 7.97 -9.65
N GLN A 445 -25.08 7.00 -10.35
CA GLN A 445 -26.29 7.26 -11.11
C GLN A 445 -27.46 7.44 -10.14
N VAL A 446 -28.00 8.65 -10.08
CA VAL A 446 -29.26 8.89 -9.37
C VAL A 446 -30.38 8.38 -10.27
N GLU A 447 -30.99 7.24 -9.92
CA GLU A 447 -32.21 6.82 -10.60
C GLU A 447 -33.26 7.95 -10.47
N PRO A 448 -33.92 8.37 -11.56
CA PRO A 448 -34.96 9.38 -11.48
C PRO A 448 -36.06 8.82 -10.57
N THR A 449 -36.25 9.49 -9.43
CA THR A 449 -37.38 9.21 -8.55
C THR A 449 -38.65 9.44 -9.38
N SER A 450 -39.36 8.36 -9.70
CA SER A 450 -40.69 8.44 -10.29
C SER A 450 -41.57 9.21 -9.32
N VAL A 451 -41.79 10.48 -9.64
CA VAL A 451 -42.84 11.27 -9.00
C VAL A 451 -44.14 10.77 -9.61
N ASP A 452 -44.75 9.77 -8.96
CA ASP A 452 -46.12 9.30 -9.25
C ASP A 452 -47.17 10.34 -8.85
#